data_AF-A0A9W4S6B3-F1
#
_entry.id   AF-A0A9W4S6B3-F1
#
_cell.length_a   1.000
_cell.length_b   1.000
_cell.length_c   1.000
_cell.angle_alpha   90.00
_cell.angle_beta   90.00
_cell.angle_gamma   90.00
#
_symmetry.space_group_name_H-M   'P 1'
#
loop_
_entity.id
_entity.type
_entity.pdbx_description
1 polymer ?
#
loop_
_entity_poly.entity_id
_entity_poly.type
_entity_poly.pdbx_seq_one_letter_code
_entity_poly.pdbx_strand_id
1 'polypeptide(L)'
;MPKRDNSGDLSTCPIRQTPPGWWGIPVGSSNARISFNRPELPHRDIFPGSYTSPSALVVSIPKFIPLSWSIQEFPMDTHGVARTARKPRTEAQLQADLAKIANLRSLEDSLLRAGPDPSDPETFSLTTKLLRLNPEHYTAWNVRRRCLTCGSLSRPSPGPSPSAPPASSSAACTQSPSSADSLPSSSTTTQPAPASQAAPENGKSGTTADQTPDAPPQPNKATPSEDIIITLKNELTFTIPLLLEFPKSYWIWKYRSWLLQKAIELLPKPTARRIWEEELGLVSKMLTKDRRNFHAWGYRRTVVATLESEVLDGKSMVESEFAYTTKMINGDLSNFSAWHNRTNLIPRLLDERSADDKARQRFLEDELNLVREALNVGPEDQSLWYYHHFLILNLTESDRGPKIARNLSQEERATYVKREIEDIKELAEDYDDVVGIYKALLDYTRTLPQIEGRSLSDDETDDLKNWMAKVRKLDPMRSGRWSDLEKECGLV
;
A
#
# COMPACT_ATOMS: atom_id res chain seq x y z
N MET A 1 -14.70 -58.44 -33.00
CA MET A 1 -16.03 -57.80 -33.11
C MET A 1 -16.95 -58.43 -32.08
N PRO A 2 -17.88 -57.70 -31.43
CA PRO A 2 -18.22 -56.27 -31.55
C PRO A 2 -17.63 -55.45 -30.37
N LYS A 3 -17.22 -54.18 -30.47
CA LYS A 3 -17.83 -52.91 -30.93
C LYS A 3 -18.87 -52.31 -29.96
N ARG A 4 -18.52 -51.10 -29.47
CA ARG A 4 -19.35 -49.87 -29.34
C ARG A 4 -20.39 -49.85 -28.19
N ASP A 5 -20.71 -48.73 -27.53
CA ASP A 5 -20.48 -47.31 -27.77
C ASP A 5 -20.77 -46.49 -26.49
N ASN A 6 -20.07 -45.35 -26.37
CA ASN A 6 -20.47 -44.00 -25.94
C ASN A 6 -21.23 -43.65 -24.64
N SER A 7 -20.72 -42.53 -24.10
CA SER A 7 -21.42 -41.32 -23.60
C SER A 7 -21.92 -41.28 -22.15
N GLY A 8 -21.58 -40.19 -21.45
CA GLY A 8 -22.12 -39.88 -20.13
C GLY A 8 -21.30 -38.86 -19.35
N ASP A 9 -21.34 -37.61 -19.80
CA ASP A 9 -20.95 -36.39 -19.09
C ASP A 9 -21.65 -36.28 -17.71
N LEU A 10 -20.93 -35.77 -16.69
CA LEU A 10 -21.51 -35.02 -15.57
C LEU A 10 -20.40 -34.28 -14.80
N SER A 11 -20.22 -33.04 -15.24
CA SER A 11 -19.87 -31.86 -14.44
C SER A 11 -20.18 -31.90 -12.92
N THR A 12 -19.29 -31.25 -12.16
CA THR A 12 -19.52 -30.28 -11.05
C THR A 12 -18.65 -30.54 -9.80
N CYS A 13 -17.63 -29.68 -9.60
CA CYS A 13 -17.06 -29.35 -8.29
C CYS A 13 -16.42 -27.95 -8.35
N PRO A 14 -16.35 -27.21 -7.23
CA PRO A 14 -16.70 -25.80 -7.21
C PRO A 14 -15.50 -24.85 -7.31
N ILE A 15 -15.77 -23.73 -7.96
CA ILE A 15 -14.93 -22.54 -8.11
C ILE A 15 -14.68 -21.91 -6.73
N ARG A 16 -13.43 -21.92 -6.27
CA ARG A 16 -12.95 -20.98 -5.24
C ARG A 16 -12.51 -19.69 -5.94
N GLN A 17 -13.25 -18.63 -5.70
CA GLN A 17 -12.90 -17.26 -6.10
C GLN A 17 -11.61 -16.83 -5.38
N THR A 18 -10.58 -16.51 -6.16
CA THR A 18 -9.40 -15.74 -5.72
C THR A 18 -9.58 -14.28 -6.13
N PRO A 19 -9.20 -13.30 -5.28
CA PRO A 19 -9.31 -11.89 -5.63
C PRO A 19 -8.21 -11.47 -6.64
N PRO A 20 -8.48 -10.55 -7.58
CA PRO A 20 -7.52 -10.13 -8.60
C PRO A 20 -6.56 -9.07 -8.03
N GLY A 21 -5.25 -9.25 -8.27
CA GLY A 21 -4.25 -8.24 -7.94
C GLY A 21 -2.86 -8.79 -7.63
N TRP A 22 -2.27 -9.57 -8.52
CA TRP A 22 -0.88 -10.03 -8.42
C TRP A 22 -0.22 -9.89 -9.79
N TRP A 23 0.44 -8.76 -10.05
CA TRP A 23 1.45 -8.68 -11.11
C TRP A 23 2.69 -9.40 -10.60
N GLY A 24 2.99 -10.56 -11.17
CA GLY A 24 4.22 -11.31 -10.90
C GLY A 24 5.42 -10.59 -11.50
N ILE A 25 6.33 -10.11 -10.65
CA ILE A 25 7.66 -9.64 -11.05
C ILE A 25 8.66 -10.70 -10.60
N PRO A 26 9.51 -11.26 -11.49
CA PRO A 26 10.64 -12.06 -11.06
C PRO A 26 11.72 -11.14 -10.47
N VAL A 27 12.07 -11.36 -9.20
CA VAL A 27 13.18 -10.67 -8.53
C VAL A 27 14.49 -11.22 -9.09
N GLY A 28 15.10 -10.50 -10.04
CA GLY A 28 16.46 -10.71 -10.49
C GLY A 28 17.46 -10.03 -9.55
N SER A 29 18.26 -10.82 -8.84
CA SER A 29 19.36 -10.34 -8.00
C SER A 29 20.44 -9.70 -8.89
N SER A 30 20.59 -8.37 -8.81
CA SER A 30 21.65 -7.63 -9.52
C SER A 30 22.67 -7.12 -8.51
N ASN A 31 23.82 -7.80 -8.46
CA ASN A 31 25.04 -7.28 -7.85
C ASN A 31 25.70 -6.34 -8.86
N ALA A 32 25.54 -5.03 -8.71
CA ALA A 32 26.36 -4.04 -9.38
C ALA A 32 27.11 -3.22 -8.32
N ARG A 33 28.43 -3.36 -8.28
CA ARG A 33 29.32 -2.44 -7.55
C ARG A 33 29.43 -1.17 -8.41
N ILE A 34 28.81 -0.09 -7.95
CA ILE A 34 29.03 1.25 -8.52
C ILE A 34 30.01 1.98 -7.61
N SER A 35 31.17 2.31 -8.17
CA SER A 35 32.20 3.15 -7.57
C SER A 35 31.80 4.61 -7.77
N PHE A 36 31.54 5.34 -6.68
CA PHE A 36 31.31 6.78 -6.75
C PHE A 36 32.65 7.52 -6.85
N ASN A 37 32.97 8.01 -8.05
CA ASN A 37 33.81 9.20 -8.19
C ASN A 37 32.89 10.39 -8.42
N ARG A 38 32.96 11.37 -7.51
CA ARG A 38 32.18 12.60 -7.51
C ARG A 38 32.97 13.68 -8.25
N PRO A 39 32.47 14.27 -9.35
CA PRO A 39 32.89 15.60 -9.76
C PRO A 39 31.95 16.63 -9.15
N GLU A 40 32.54 17.70 -8.62
CA GLU A 40 31.81 18.91 -8.22
C GLU A 40 31.21 19.60 -9.46
N LEU A 41 29.96 20.05 -9.35
CA LEU A 41 29.35 20.97 -10.32
C LEU A 41 28.93 22.26 -9.62
N PRO A 42 29.06 23.42 -10.29
CA PRO A 42 28.96 24.73 -9.67
C PRO A 42 27.52 25.26 -9.58
N HIS A 43 27.31 26.14 -8.62
CA HIS A 43 26.12 26.96 -8.41
C HIS A 43 25.69 27.74 -9.66
N ARG A 44 24.37 27.70 -9.98
CA ARG A 44 23.65 28.82 -10.58
C ARG A 44 22.19 28.86 -10.14
N ASP A 45 21.80 30.04 -9.67
CA ASP A 45 20.45 30.48 -9.35
C ASP A 45 19.63 30.89 -10.60
N ILE A 46 18.33 31.11 -10.36
CA ILE A 46 17.35 31.98 -11.06
C ILE A 46 16.25 31.23 -11.86
N PHE A 47 15.03 31.15 -11.32
CA PHE A 47 13.88 32.03 -11.61
C PHE A 47 12.72 31.83 -10.58
N PRO A 48 11.86 32.84 -10.32
CA PRO A 48 10.94 32.90 -9.18
C PRO A 48 9.49 32.54 -9.55
N GLY A 49 8.74 32.02 -8.59
CA GLY A 49 7.30 31.78 -8.72
C GLY A 49 6.66 31.56 -7.35
N SER A 50 6.14 32.62 -6.75
CA SER A 50 5.45 32.62 -5.47
C SER A 50 4.07 31.97 -5.56
N TYR A 51 3.89 30.84 -4.89
CA TYR A 51 2.57 30.35 -4.51
C TYR A 51 2.50 30.20 -2.99
N THR A 52 1.61 30.99 -2.40
CA THR A 52 1.30 31.04 -0.97
C THR A 52 0.61 29.75 -0.52
N SER A 53 1.24 29.03 0.40
CA SER A 53 0.70 27.84 1.07
C SER A 53 -0.12 28.25 2.31
N PRO A 54 -1.32 27.68 2.56
CA PRO A 54 -2.00 27.89 3.82
C PRO A 54 -1.47 26.96 4.92
N SER A 55 -0.93 27.57 5.97
CA SER A 55 -0.94 27.16 7.39
C SER A 55 -0.81 25.65 7.70
N ALA A 56 0.43 25.19 7.81
CA ALA A 56 0.75 23.93 8.48
C ALA A 56 0.61 24.09 10.01
N LEU A 57 -0.32 23.34 10.60
CA LEU A 57 -0.37 23.08 12.05
C LEU A 57 0.94 22.38 12.47
N VAL A 58 1.72 23.09 13.30
CA VAL A 58 2.98 22.62 13.87
C VAL A 58 2.70 21.43 14.78
N VAL A 59 3.01 20.22 14.32
CA VAL A 59 3.13 19.04 15.19
C VAL A 59 4.41 19.21 16.00
N SER A 60 4.28 19.71 17.23
CA SER A 60 5.37 19.73 18.20
C SER A 60 5.61 18.30 18.72
N ILE A 61 6.58 17.62 18.10
CA ILE A 61 7.25 16.46 18.69
C ILE A 61 8.38 17.01 19.57
N PRO A 62 8.58 16.52 20.81
CA PRO A 62 9.66 17.01 21.67
C PRO A 62 11.00 16.91 20.94
N LYS A 63 11.67 18.05 20.78
CA LYS A 63 13.12 18.09 20.52
C LYS A 63 13.78 17.57 21.80
N PHE A 64 14.69 16.62 21.67
CA PHE A 64 15.39 15.86 22.72
C PHE A 64 14.68 14.59 23.21
N ILE A 65 14.96 13.49 22.51
CA ILE A 65 15.06 12.17 23.15
C ILE A 65 16.55 11.99 23.46
N PRO A 66 16.98 11.91 24.74
CA PRO A 66 18.35 11.58 25.06
C PRO A 66 18.65 10.15 24.60
N LEU A 67 19.54 10.03 23.61
CA LEU A 67 20.18 8.79 23.20
C LEU A 67 21.10 8.31 24.32
N SER A 68 20.57 7.61 25.31
CA SER A 68 21.41 6.93 26.30
C SER A 68 20.84 5.60 26.74
N TRP A 69 20.55 4.71 25.77
CA TRP A 69 20.68 3.26 25.90
C TRP A 69 20.93 2.71 24.49
N SER A 70 22.18 2.35 24.20
CA SER A 70 22.51 1.58 23.00
C SER A 70 21.80 0.23 23.07
N ILE A 71 20.71 0.09 22.32
CA ILE A 71 20.24 -1.24 21.91
C ILE A 71 21.33 -1.76 20.97
N GLN A 72 22.05 -2.77 21.45
CA GLN A 72 23.23 -3.29 20.77
C GLN A 72 22.79 -4.03 19.51
N GLU A 73 22.99 -3.39 18.36
CA GLU A 73 22.66 -3.85 17.01
C GLU A 73 22.83 -5.38 16.87
N PHE A 74 21.78 -6.03 16.38
CA PHE A 74 21.83 -7.35 15.80
C PHE A 74 21.48 -7.20 14.32
N PRO A 75 22.31 -7.68 13.38
CA PRO A 75 21.81 -8.04 12.08
C PRO A 75 20.99 -9.32 12.23
N MET A 76 19.70 -9.20 12.56
CA MET A 76 18.69 -10.20 12.18
C MET A 76 18.33 -10.01 10.71
N ASP A 77 19.37 -9.94 9.88
CA ASP A 77 19.28 -9.75 8.45
C ASP A 77 19.12 -11.14 7.83
N THR A 78 17.87 -11.56 7.62
CA THR A 78 17.60 -12.61 6.62
C THR A 78 18.07 -12.16 5.22
N HIS A 79 18.27 -10.85 5.01
CA HIS A 79 18.79 -10.26 3.80
C HIS A 79 19.76 -9.12 4.13
N GLY A 80 20.96 -9.12 3.52
CA GLY A 80 21.97 -8.06 3.70
C GLY A 80 23.27 -8.52 4.36
N VAL A 81 23.38 -9.78 4.79
CA VAL A 81 24.63 -10.34 5.30
C VAL A 81 25.69 -10.28 4.20
N ALA A 82 26.64 -9.36 4.34
CA ALA A 82 27.79 -9.28 3.46
C ALA A 82 28.46 -10.65 3.44
N ARG A 83 28.59 -11.25 2.24
CA ARG A 83 29.40 -12.46 2.04
C ARG A 83 30.88 -12.10 2.13
N THR A 84 31.32 -11.50 3.24
CA THR A 84 32.72 -11.57 3.62
C THR A 84 33.01 -13.04 3.90
N ALA A 85 34.16 -13.57 3.43
CA ALA A 85 34.68 -14.83 3.92
C ALA A 85 34.52 -14.81 5.44
N ARG A 86 33.76 -15.77 6.02
CA ARG A 86 33.43 -15.79 7.44
C ARG A 86 34.74 -15.70 8.21
N LYS A 87 35.15 -14.49 8.63
CA LYS A 87 36.18 -14.35 9.65
C LYS A 87 35.59 -15.04 10.88
N PRO A 88 36.31 -15.97 11.52
CA PRO A 88 35.83 -16.56 12.76
C PRO A 88 35.47 -15.40 13.71
N ARG A 89 34.26 -15.46 14.28
CA ARG A 89 33.83 -14.46 15.26
C ARG A 89 34.91 -14.39 16.34
N THR A 90 35.24 -13.18 16.78
CA THR A 90 36.11 -13.04 17.95
C THR A 90 35.44 -13.69 19.16
N GLU A 91 36.22 -14.19 20.12
CA GLU A 91 35.66 -14.80 21.33
C GLU A 91 34.68 -13.84 22.04
N ALA A 92 35.01 -12.54 22.09
CA ALA A 92 34.13 -11.52 22.65
C ALA A 92 32.79 -11.41 21.90
N GLN A 93 32.79 -11.45 20.56
CA GLN A 93 31.55 -11.44 19.75
C GLN A 93 30.73 -12.71 19.97
N LEU A 94 31.39 -13.88 20.04
CA LEU A 94 30.72 -15.15 20.31
C LEU A 94 30.05 -15.14 21.69
N GLN A 95 30.75 -14.69 22.73
CA GLN A 95 30.19 -14.59 24.08
C GLN A 95 29.04 -13.59 24.14
N ALA A 96 29.14 -12.45 23.44
CA ALA A 96 28.04 -11.49 23.33
C ALA A 96 26.81 -12.12 22.63
N ASP A 97 26.99 -12.84 21.53
CA ASP A 97 25.90 -13.52 20.82
C ASP A 97 25.25 -14.59 21.72
N LEU A 98 26.04 -15.41 22.41
CA LEU A 98 25.56 -16.43 23.34
C LEU A 98 24.75 -15.82 24.49
N ALA A 99 25.23 -14.73 25.09
CA ALA A 99 24.52 -14.02 26.14
C ALA A 99 23.18 -13.47 25.65
N LYS A 100 23.15 -12.90 24.43
CA LYS A 100 21.89 -12.41 23.85
C LYS A 100 20.91 -13.54 23.51
N ILE A 101 21.40 -14.68 22.99
CA ILE A 101 20.57 -15.89 22.76
C ILE A 101 20.00 -16.42 24.07
N ALA A 102 20.80 -16.49 25.12
CA ALA A 102 20.35 -16.93 26.44
C ALA A 102 19.26 -16.00 27.00
N ASN A 103 19.43 -14.69 26.87
CA ASN A 103 18.42 -13.70 27.25
C ASN A 103 17.12 -13.87 26.45
N LEU A 104 17.22 -14.01 25.12
CA LEU A 104 16.05 -14.22 24.26
C LEU A 104 15.25 -15.47 24.70
N ARG A 105 15.93 -16.60 24.87
CA ARG A 105 15.31 -17.86 25.32
C ARG A 105 14.66 -17.71 26.69
N SER A 106 15.33 -17.04 27.62
CA SER A 106 14.79 -16.80 28.96
C SER A 106 13.52 -15.95 28.94
N LEU A 107 13.42 -14.99 28.03
CA LEU A 107 12.22 -14.17 27.84
C LEU A 107 11.08 -14.94 27.19
N GLU A 108 11.39 -15.76 26.17
CA GLU A 108 10.42 -16.66 25.53
C GLU A 108 9.85 -17.65 26.54
N ASP A 109 10.70 -18.31 27.32
CA ASP A 109 10.30 -19.23 28.38
C ASP A 109 9.44 -18.55 29.45
N SER A 110 9.79 -17.32 29.84
CA SER A 110 9.02 -16.56 30.82
C SER A 110 7.65 -16.16 30.26
N LEU A 111 7.57 -15.78 28.98
CA LEU A 111 6.30 -15.46 28.32
C LEU A 111 5.40 -16.70 28.21
N LEU A 112 5.97 -17.88 27.96
CA LEU A 112 5.23 -19.15 27.94
C LEU A 112 4.73 -19.55 29.33
N ARG A 113 5.50 -19.26 30.38
CA ARG A 113 5.15 -19.58 31.78
C ARG A 113 4.16 -18.61 32.43
N ALA A 114 4.09 -17.36 31.98
CA ALA A 114 3.23 -16.32 32.59
C ALA A 114 1.72 -16.67 32.59
N GLY A 115 1.32 -17.76 31.92
CA GLY A 115 -0.04 -18.29 31.94
C GLY A 115 -0.94 -17.65 30.89
N PRO A 116 -2.19 -18.09 30.78
CA PRO A 116 -3.10 -17.64 29.73
C PRO A 116 -3.76 -16.30 30.04
N ASP A 117 -3.53 -15.70 31.22
CA ASP A 117 -4.18 -14.44 31.63
C ASP A 117 -3.49 -13.23 30.99
N PRO A 118 -4.03 -12.69 29.88
CA PRO A 118 -3.40 -11.58 29.19
C PRO A 118 -3.60 -10.28 29.96
N SER A 119 -4.46 -10.24 30.98
CA SER A 119 -4.72 -9.02 31.75
C SER A 119 -3.61 -8.69 32.75
N ASP A 120 -2.67 -9.61 32.97
CA ASP A 120 -1.51 -9.42 33.83
C ASP A 120 -0.51 -8.36 33.25
N PRO A 121 -0.17 -7.30 34.01
CA PRO A 121 0.82 -6.31 33.61
C PRO A 121 2.22 -6.87 33.35
N GLU A 122 2.64 -7.95 34.04
CA GLU A 122 3.97 -8.55 33.84
C GLU A 122 4.06 -9.19 32.46
N THR A 123 3.02 -9.90 32.04
CA THR A 123 2.90 -10.48 30.69
C THR A 123 3.06 -9.41 29.60
N PHE A 124 2.43 -8.24 29.75
CA PHE A 124 2.60 -7.13 28.81
C PHE A 124 4.04 -6.60 28.77
N SER A 125 4.68 -6.45 29.92
CA SER A 125 6.09 -6.02 30.05
C SER A 125 7.06 -7.01 29.40
N LEU A 126 6.81 -8.31 29.53
CA LEU A 126 7.58 -9.35 28.84
C LEU A 126 7.51 -9.21 27.32
N THR A 127 6.31 -8.93 26.76
CA THR A 127 6.19 -8.69 25.31
C THR A 127 6.99 -7.46 24.87
N THR A 128 7.04 -6.39 25.65
CA THR A 128 7.86 -5.20 25.34
C THR A 128 9.34 -5.55 25.26
N LYS A 129 9.86 -6.31 26.23
CA LYS A 129 11.27 -6.74 26.23
C LYS A 129 11.59 -7.63 25.04
N LEU A 130 10.73 -8.62 24.77
CA LEU A 130 10.93 -9.58 23.70
C LEU A 130 10.86 -8.93 22.32
N LEU A 131 9.88 -8.05 22.07
CA LEU A 131 9.71 -7.39 20.77
C LEU A 131 10.77 -6.34 20.45
N ARG A 132 11.40 -5.75 21.47
CA ARG A 132 12.59 -4.89 21.29
C ARG A 132 13.83 -5.70 20.86
N LEU A 133 13.90 -6.98 21.21
CA LEU A 133 14.99 -7.86 20.79
C LEU A 133 14.69 -8.56 19.46
N ASN A 134 13.44 -8.94 19.24
CA ASN A 134 13.00 -9.68 18.05
C ASN A 134 11.56 -9.31 17.66
N PRO A 135 11.38 -8.28 16.81
CA PRO A 135 10.05 -7.93 16.31
C PRO A 135 9.47 -8.93 15.30
N GLU A 136 10.24 -9.95 14.87
CA GLU A 136 9.70 -11.07 14.08
C GLU A 136 8.97 -12.11 14.93
N HIS A 137 8.97 -11.96 16.26
CA HIS A 137 8.35 -12.92 17.17
C HIS A 137 6.80 -12.80 17.17
N TYR A 138 6.16 -13.51 16.23
CA TYR A 138 4.70 -13.51 16.00
C TYR A 138 3.86 -13.70 17.28
N THR A 139 4.20 -14.69 18.11
CA THR A 139 3.44 -15.00 19.32
C THR A 139 3.43 -13.84 20.32
N ALA A 140 4.52 -13.08 20.41
CA ALA A 140 4.61 -11.94 21.33
C ALA A 140 3.68 -10.80 20.90
N TRP A 141 3.58 -10.52 19.60
CA TRP A 141 2.61 -9.58 19.07
C TRP A 141 1.16 -10.01 19.38
N ASN A 142 0.86 -11.31 19.30
CA ASN A 142 -0.48 -11.80 19.62
C ASN A 142 -0.80 -11.70 21.11
N VAL A 143 0.13 -12.07 21.98
CA VAL A 143 -0.04 -11.91 23.43
C VAL A 143 -0.24 -10.43 23.76
N ARG A 144 0.60 -9.54 23.20
CA ARG A 144 0.47 -8.10 23.40
C ARG A 144 -0.90 -7.56 22.99
N ARG A 145 -1.43 -7.98 21.83
CA ARG A 145 -2.79 -7.61 21.39
C ARG A 145 -3.86 -8.11 22.36
N ARG A 146 -3.74 -9.34 22.87
CA ARG A 146 -4.67 -9.89 23.86
C ARG A 146 -4.63 -9.09 25.16
N CYS A 147 -3.45 -8.74 25.66
CA CYS A 147 -3.31 -7.91 26.86
C CYS A 147 -4.06 -6.59 26.72
N LEU A 148 -3.87 -5.89 25.60
CA LEU A 148 -4.57 -4.63 25.34
C LEU A 148 -6.09 -4.82 25.20
N THR A 149 -6.53 -5.87 24.51
CA THR A 149 -7.96 -6.13 24.28
C THR A 149 -8.70 -6.51 25.57
N CYS A 150 -8.05 -7.28 26.45
CA CYS A 150 -8.60 -7.67 27.75
C CYS A 150 -8.50 -6.54 28.80
N GLY A 151 -7.54 -5.62 28.64
CA GLY A 151 -7.30 -4.50 29.55
C GLY A 151 -7.74 -3.16 28.98
N SER A 152 -6.75 -2.30 28.67
CA SER A 152 -6.92 -0.86 28.37
C SER A 152 -7.73 -0.52 27.11
N LEU A 153 -7.91 -1.47 26.19
CA LEU A 153 -8.73 -1.31 24.97
C LEU A 153 -9.98 -2.21 25.00
N SER A 154 -10.40 -2.66 26.18
CA SER A 154 -11.64 -3.44 26.33
C SER A 154 -12.85 -2.61 25.92
N ARG A 155 -13.80 -3.25 25.22
CA ARG A 155 -15.04 -2.57 24.82
C ARG A 155 -15.88 -2.33 26.08
N PRO A 156 -16.46 -1.14 26.28
CA PRO A 156 -17.43 -0.94 27.34
C PRO A 156 -18.56 -1.96 27.18
N SER A 157 -18.85 -2.73 28.24
CA SER A 157 -20.00 -3.64 28.22
C SER A 157 -21.24 -2.83 27.86
N PRO A 158 -22.11 -3.28 26.93
CA PRO A 158 -23.47 -2.78 26.88
C PRO A 158 -24.02 -2.91 28.30
N GLY A 159 -24.59 -1.84 28.86
CA GLY A 159 -25.19 -1.89 30.19
C GLY A 159 -26.18 -3.05 30.31
N PRO A 160 -26.49 -3.53 31.53
CA PRO A 160 -27.36 -4.68 31.69
C PRO A 160 -28.71 -4.40 31.01
N SER A 161 -29.01 -5.16 29.95
CA SER A 161 -30.37 -5.25 29.41
C SER A 161 -31.31 -5.66 30.55
N PRO A 162 -32.53 -5.09 30.60
CA PRO A 162 -33.45 -5.32 31.71
C PRO A 162 -33.74 -6.81 31.86
N SER A 163 -33.60 -7.29 33.09
CA SER A 163 -33.67 -8.69 33.49
C SER A 163 -34.92 -9.38 32.94
N ALA A 164 -34.74 -10.50 32.26
CA ALA A 164 -35.82 -11.43 31.96
C ALA A 164 -36.35 -12.04 33.28
N PRO A 165 -37.68 -12.23 33.42
CA PRO A 165 -38.26 -12.79 34.64
C PRO A 165 -37.95 -14.29 34.77
N PRO A 166 -37.92 -14.85 35.99
CA PRO A 166 -37.50 -16.22 36.24
C PRO A 166 -38.56 -17.23 35.79
N ALA A 167 -38.08 -18.36 35.27
CA ALA A 167 -38.89 -19.48 34.79
C ALA A 167 -39.58 -20.23 35.94
N SER A 168 -40.89 -20.45 35.82
CA SER A 168 -41.64 -21.44 36.59
C SER A 168 -41.87 -22.71 35.77
N SER A 169 -41.64 -23.85 36.41
CA SER A 169 -41.70 -25.21 35.87
C SER A 169 -43.11 -25.77 35.68
N SER A 170 -43.17 -26.90 34.93
CA SER A 170 -44.21 -27.96 34.87
C SER A 170 -45.51 -27.61 34.10
N ALA A 171 -46.17 -28.47 33.32
CA ALA A 171 -46.04 -29.88 32.92
C ALA A 171 -46.91 -30.04 31.63
N ALA A 172 -46.53 -30.79 30.59
CA ALA A 172 -46.82 -32.20 30.33
C ALA A 172 -47.58 -32.39 29.00
N CYS A 173 -47.29 -33.54 28.38
CA CYS A 173 -48.11 -34.34 27.46
C CYS A 173 -48.08 -34.10 25.93
N THR A 174 -47.23 -34.93 25.31
CA THR A 174 -47.55 -36.00 24.32
C THR A 174 -47.90 -35.69 22.84
N GLN A 175 -47.20 -36.46 21.98
CA GLN A 175 -47.51 -36.97 20.64
C GLN A 175 -47.14 -36.13 19.39
N SER A 176 -46.07 -36.60 18.74
CA SER A 176 -45.90 -36.67 17.26
C SER A 176 -46.93 -37.68 16.66
N PRO A 177 -47.20 -37.78 15.32
CA PRO A 177 -46.23 -37.52 14.23
C PRO A 177 -46.77 -37.01 12.88
N SER A 178 -45.82 -36.72 11.97
CA SER A 178 -45.95 -36.82 10.49
C SER A 178 -46.86 -35.75 9.83
N SER A 179 -46.72 -35.30 8.59
CA SER A 179 -45.80 -35.44 7.46
C SER A 179 -46.13 -34.28 6.48
N ALA A 180 -45.20 -34.01 5.57
CA ALA A 180 -45.45 -33.61 4.18
C ALA A 180 -46.07 -32.22 3.84
N ASP A 181 -45.32 -31.56 2.96
CA ASP A 181 -45.75 -30.88 1.74
C ASP A 181 -46.28 -29.42 1.74
N SER A 182 -45.48 -28.62 1.02
CA SER A 182 -45.89 -27.66 -0.02
C SER A 182 -46.43 -26.27 0.36
N LEU A 183 -45.59 -25.28 0.03
CA LEU A 183 -45.82 -23.97 -0.63
C LEU A 183 -47.19 -23.74 -1.33
N PRO A 184 -47.55 -22.51 -1.80
CA PRO A 184 -47.01 -21.15 -1.55
C PRO A 184 -48.10 -20.03 -1.41
N SER A 185 -47.61 -18.79 -1.34
CA SER A 185 -48.08 -17.62 -2.12
C SER A 185 -49.05 -16.58 -1.54
N SER A 186 -48.60 -15.34 -1.73
CA SER A 186 -49.32 -14.12 -2.16
C SER A 186 -50.08 -13.32 -1.10
N SER A 187 -49.61 -12.12 -0.72
CA SER A 187 -49.70 -10.83 -1.44
C SER A 187 -50.85 -10.01 -0.88
N THR A 188 -50.62 -8.72 -0.62
CA THR A 188 -51.33 -7.59 -1.29
C THR A 188 -51.07 -6.27 -0.55
N THR A 189 -50.24 -5.46 -1.19
CA THR A 189 -50.27 -4.00 -1.43
C THR A 189 -51.49 -3.22 -0.93
N THR A 190 -51.31 -2.02 -0.36
CA THR A 190 -51.56 -0.70 -1.01
C THR A 190 -51.51 0.44 0.03
N GLN A 191 -50.84 1.53 -0.38
CA GLN A 191 -50.69 2.85 0.26
C GLN A 191 -52.02 3.69 0.25
N PRO A 192 -52.06 5.04 0.37
CA PRO A 192 -51.11 6.06 0.88
C PRO A 192 -51.72 7.12 1.84
N ALA A 193 -50.82 7.93 2.42
CA ALA A 193 -50.79 9.39 2.75
C ALA A 193 -52.07 10.27 2.54
N PRO A 194 -52.25 11.46 3.20
CA PRO A 194 -51.20 12.47 3.38
C PRO A 194 -51.21 13.46 4.59
N ALA A 195 -50.05 14.12 4.72
CA ALA A 195 -49.65 15.44 5.25
C ALA A 195 -50.61 16.36 6.03
N SER A 196 -50.05 17.05 7.05
CA SER A 196 -50.12 18.52 7.21
C SER A 196 -49.09 19.07 8.23
N GLN A 197 -48.61 20.28 7.94
CA GLN A 197 -47.60 21.08 8.64
C GLN A 197 -48.17 21.85 9.84
N ALA A 198 -47.31 22.23 10.81
CA ALA A 198 -47.09 23.62 11.30
C ALA A 198 -46.36 23.64 12.67
N ALA A 199 -45.43 24.58 12.83
CA ALA A 199 -44.87 25.07 14.12
C ALA A 199 -45.49 26.45 14.42
N PRO A 200 -45.06 27.25 15.44
CA PRO A 200 -44.30 27.02 16.68
C PRO A 200 -45.04 27.60 17.93
N GLU A 201 -44.49 27.52 19.15
CA GLU A 201 -44.65 28.60 20.16
C GLU A 201 -43.73 28.49 21.39
N ASN A 202 -43.38 29.66 21.91
CA ASN A 202 -42.50 30.00 23.03
C ASN A 202 -43.05 29.57 24.40
N GLY A 203 -42.13 29.29 25.35
CA GLY A 203 -42.46 29.26 26.78
C GLY A 203 -41.21 29.29 27.67
N LYS A 204 -40.84 30.49 28.15
CA LYS A 204 -39.89 30.69 29.27
C LYS A 204 -40.56 30.30 30.59
N SER A 205 -39.83 29.62 31.47
CA SER A 205 -39.88 29.93 32.91
C SER A 205 -38.63 29.40 33.60
N GLY A 206 -37.98 30.27 34.40
CA GLY A 206 -36.84 29.93 35.23
C GLY A 206 -37.26 29.52 36.63
N THR A 207 -36.38 28.83 37.35
CA THR A 207 -36.33 28.85 38.82
C THR A 207 -34.91 28.51 39.26
N THR A 208 -34.36 29.41 40.07
CA THR A 208 -33.06 29.38 40.75
C THR A 208 -33.22 28.67 42.09
N ALA A 209 -32.31 27.74 42.41
CA ALA A 209 -31.96 27.26 43.76
C ALA A 209 -30.83 26.24 43.57
N ASP A 210 -29.78 26.11 44.36
CA ASP A 210 -29.18 26.87 45.45
C ASP A 210 -27.76 26.26 45.57
N GLN A 211 -26.73 27.07 45.80
CA GLN A 211 -25.34 26.61 45.84
C GLN A 211 -25.00 26.14 47.27
N THR A 212 -24.49 24.92 47.39
CA THR A 212 -23.79 24.44 48.60
C THR A 212 -22.29 24.35 48.31
N PRO A 213 -21.39 24.74 49.23
CA PRO A 213 -20.00 25.05 48.90
C PRO A 213 -19.08 23.82 48.84
N ASP A 214 -18.21 23.89 47.83
CA ASP A 214 -16.97 23.16 47.52
C ASP A 214 -16.43 22.13 48.51
N ALA A 215 -16.39 20.87 48.03
CA ALA A 215 -15.35 19.91 48.37
C ALA A 215 -14.14 20.14 47.43
N PRO A 216 -12.89 19.92 47.89
CA PRO A 216 -11.69 20.18 47.09
C PRO A 216 -11.68 19.36 45.79
N PRO A 217 -11.18 19.91 44.67
CA PRO A 217 -11.22 19.24 43.38
C PRO A 217 -10.38 17.96 43.45
N GLN A 218 -11.06 16.83 43.41
CA GLN A 218 -10.46 15.54 43.11
C GLN A 218 -9.77 15.64 41.73
N PRO A 219 -8.60 15.03 41.52
CA PRO A 219 -7.94 15.03 40.22
C PRO A 219 -8.94 14.50 39.17
N ASN A 220 -9.24 15.30 38.15
CA ASN A 220 -10.14 14.94 37.06
C ASN A 220 -9.71 13.58 36.51
N LYS A 221 -10.43 12.53 36.89
CA LYS A 221 -10.21 11.17 36.40
C LYS A 221 -10.50 11.23 34.90
N ALA A 222 -9.48 10.95 34.08
CA ALA A 222 -9.58 10.98 32.63
C ALA A 222 -10.82 10.20 32.17
N THR A 223 -11.51 10.72 31.16
CA THR A 223 -12.66 10.02 30.60
C THR A 223 -12.19 8.69 29.98
N PRO A 224 -13.04 7.64 29.95
CA PRO A 224 -12.66 6.36 29.32
C PRO A 224 -12.14 6.51 27.88
N SER A 225 -12.61 7.51 27.14
CA SER A 225 -12.11 7.83 25.80
C SER A 225 -10.70 8.42 25.81
N GLU A 226 -10.34 9.25 26.79
CA GLU A 226 -8.99 9.80 26.93
C GLU A 226 -7.96 8.70 27.24
N ASP A 227 -8.30 7.75 28.11
CA ASP A 227 -7.43 6.61 28.44
C ASP A 227 -7.16 5.73 27.20
N ILE A 228 -8.18 5.51 26.36
CA ILE A 228 -8.05 4.78 25.09
C ILE A 228 -7.13 5.55 24.13
N ILE A 229 -7.30 6.89 24.01
CA ILE A 229 -6.45 7.73 23.16
C ILE A 229 -4.99 7.66 23.62
N ILE A 230 -4.74 7.78 24.93
CA ILE A 230 -3.40 7.71 25.52
C ILE A 230 -2.78 6.34 25.24
N THR A 231 -3.53 5.26 25.46
CA THR A 231 -3.06 3.90 25.21
C THR A 231 -2.69 3.68 23.75
N LEU A 232 -3.56 4.07 22.80
CA LEU A 232 -3.29 3.94 21.37
C LEU A 232 -2.06 4.75 20.95
N LYS A 233 -1.93 5.99 21.43
CA LYS A 233 -0.76 6.84 21.14
C LYS A 233 0.53 6.26 21.68
N ASN A 234 0.51 5.71 22.89
CA ASN A 234 1.67 5.05 23.49
C ASN A 234 2.09 3.83 22.67
N GLU A 235 1.14 3.01 22.24
CA GLU A 235 1.44 1.83 21.42
C GLU A 235 1.91 2.17 20.01
N LEU A 236 1.29 3.18 19.37
CA LEU A 236 1.79 3.71 18.09
C LEU A 236 3.20 4.28 18.27
N THR A 237 3.51 4.95 19.38
CA THR A 237 4.86 5.46 19.66
C THR A 237 5.84 4.32 19.90
N PHE A 238 5.42 3.25 20.59
CA PHE A 238 6.23 2.06 20.83
C PHE A 238 6.71 1.40 19.53
N THR A 239 5.90 1.39 18.46
CA THR A 239 6.32 0.77 17.21
C THR A 239 7.32 1.62 16.40
N ILE A 240 7.47 2.92 16.68
CA ILE A 240 8.35 3.81 15.90
C ILE A 240 9.81 3.36 15.91
N PRO A 241 10.48 3.17 17.07
CA PRO A 241 11.86 2.69 17.09
C PRO A 241 12.00 1.32 16.42
N LEU A 242 11.02 0.43 16.58
CA LEU A 242 11.03 -0.88 15.94
C LEU A 242 10.94 -0.77 14.41
N LEU A 243 10.11 0.13 13.88
CA LEU A 243 10.05 0.39 12.43
C LEU A 243 11.34 1.00 11.89
N LEU A 244 12.01 1.86 12.66
CA LEU A 244 13.25 2.48 12.22
C LEU A 244 14.39 1.46 12.11
N GLU A 245 14.43 0.47 13.00
CA GLU A 245 15.43 -0.60 13.01
C GLU A 245 15.05 -1.76 12.08
N PHE A 246 13.77 -2.17 12.06
CA PHE A 246 13.24 -3.30 11.29
C PHE A 246 12.12 -2.86 10.32
N PRO A 247 12.41 -1.97 9.34
CA PRO A 247 11.39 -1.34 8.49
C PRO A 247 10.65 -2.30 7.55
N LYS A 248 11.13 -3.54 7.42
CA LYS A 248 10.55 -4.60 6.58
C LYS A 248 9.87 -5.70 7.39
N SER A 249 9.72 -5.51 8.71
CA SER A 249 9.00 -6.46 9.54
C SER A 249 7.50 -6.41 9.27
N TYR A 250 6.96 -7.50 8.73
CA TYR A 250 5.52 -7.61 8.45
C TYR A 250 4.68 -7.42 9.72
N TRP A 251 5.15 -7.92 10.85
CA TRP A 251 4.40 -7.94 12.10
C TRP A 251 4.24 -6.56 12.73
N ILE A 252 5.25 -5.69 12.61
CA ILE A 252 5.15 -4.32 13.10
C ILE A 252 4.08 -3.56 12.32
N TRP A 253 4.13 -3.61 10.98
CA TRP A 253 3.13 -2.96 10.13
C TRP A 253 1.72 -3.49 10.41
N LYS A 254 1.57 -4.81 10.55
CA LYS A 254 0.28 -5.44 10.86
C LYS A 254 -0.27 -5.06 12.23
N TYR A 255 0.59 -5.01 13.25
CA TYR A 255 0.21 -4.57 14.59
C TYR A 255 -0.22 -3.10 14.58
N ARG A 256 0.52 -2.26 13.87
CA ARG A 256 0.19 -0.85 13.70
C ARG A 256 -1.16 -0.64 13.02
N SER A 257 -1.44 -1.37 11.92
CA SER A 257 -2.77 -1.36 11.28
C SER A 257 -3.87 -1.81 12.24
N TRP A 258 -3.63 -2.82 13.07
CA TRP A 258 -4.59 -3.27 14.07
C TRP A 258 -4.92 -2.18 15.11
N LEU A 259 -3.93 -1.44 15.61
CA LEU A 259 -4.15 -0.30 16.52
C LEU A 259 -5.04 0.77 15.88
N LEU A 260 -4.82 1.08 14.61
CA LEU A 260 -5.62 2.07 13.90
C LEU A 260 -7.07 1.63 13.69
N GLN A 261 -7.31 0.33 13.48
CA GLN A 261 -8.67 -0.22 13.45
C GLN A 261 -9.33 -0.10 14.83
N LYS A 262 -8.59 -0.33 15.92
CA LYS A 262 -9.11 -0.08 17.28
C LYS A 262 -9.44 1.38 17.53
N ALA A 263 -8.71 2.33 16.94
CA ALA A 263 -9.08 3.74 16.99
C ALA A 263 -10.47 3.99 16.37
N ILE A 264 -10.78 3.37 15.24
CA ILE A 264 -12.11 3.46 14.59
C ILE A 264 -13.19 2.82 15.46
N GLU A 265 -12.93 1.64 16.01
CA GLU A 265 -13.92 0.88 16.79
C GLU A 265 -14.28 1.56 18.13
N LEU A 266 -13.33 2.27 18.73
CA LEU A 266 -13.43 2.71 20.14
C LEU A 266 -13.53 4.22 20.32
N LEU A 267 -13.22 5.04 19.31
CA LEU A 267 -13.19 6.50 19.43
C LEU A 267 -14.22 7.17 18.52
N PRO A 268 -14.67 8.39 18.87
CA PRO A 268 -15.45 9.22 17.96
C PRO A 268 -14.72 9.41 16.62
N LYS A 269 -15.47 9.40 15.52
CA LYS A 269 -14.92 9.52 14.15
C LYS A 269 -13.89 10.65 13.98
N PRO A 270 -14.11 11.89 14.47
CA PRO A 270 -13.13 12.96 14.30
C PRO A 270 -11.78 12.66 14.97
N THR A 271 -11.82 12.03 16.14
CA THR A 271 -10.62 11.64 16.89
C THR A 271 -9.90 10.48 16.23
N ALA A 272 -10.63 9.45 15.80
CA ALA A 272 -10.07 8.33 15.05
C ALA A 272 -9.40 8.82 13.77
N ARG A 273 -10.09 9.68 13.00
CA ARG A 273 -9.57 10.28 11.77
C ARG A 273 -8.24 10.99 11.99
N ARG A 274 -8.12 11.81 13.03
CA ARG A 274 -6.87 12.52 13.36
C ARG A 274 -5.70 11.56 13.58
N ILE A 275 -5.92 10.44 14.27
CA ILE A 275 -4.89 9.41 14.48
C ILE A 275 -4.45 8.81 13.13
N TRP A 276 -5.38 8.52 12.22
CA TRP A 276 -5.06 8.04 10.88
C TRP A 276 -4.33 9.09 10.02
N GLU A 277 -4.65 10.37 10.15
CA GLU A 277 -3.97 11.45 9.42
C GLU A 277 -2.51 11.61 9.85
N GLU A 278 -2.20 11.42 11.14
CA GLU A 278 -0.82 11.43 11.66
C GLU A 278 0.07 10.34 11.00
N GLU A 279 -0.54 9.24 10.55
CA GLU A 279 0.18 8.14 9.89
C GLU A 279 0.74 8.51 8.53
N LEU A 280 0.12 9.44 7.80
CA LEU A 280 0.68 9.96 6.54
C LEU A 280 2.06 10.58 6.79
N GLY A 281 2.25 11.26 7.93
CA GLY A 281 3.52 11.84 8.34
C GLY A 281 4.58 10.78 8.67
N LEU A 282 4.21 9.71 9.38
CA LEU A 282 5.11 8.59 9.65
C LEU A 282 5.55 7.93 8.33
N VAL A 283 4.59 7.58 7.48
CA VAL A 283 4.87 6.83 6.26
C VAL A 283 5.72 7.65 5.29
N SER A 284 5.50 8.96 5.20
CA SER A 284 6.39 9.84 4.44
C SER A 284 7.82 9.85 4.97
N LYS A 285 8.03 9.80 6.29
CA LYS A 285 9.39 9.65 6.87
C LYS A 285 10.00 8.30 6.54
N MET A 286 9.21 7.22 6.63
CA MET A 286 9.69 5.87 6.29
C MET A 286 10.10 5.77 4.82
N LEU A 287 9.32 6.36 3.91
CA LEU A 287 9.62 6.43 2.47
C LEU A 287 10.76 7.40 2.14
N THR A 288 11.02 8.40 2.98
CA THR A 288 12.23 9.23 2.83
C THR A 288 13.49 8.43 3.17
N LYS A 289 13.43 7.53 4.17
CA LYS A 289 14.54 6.66 4.57
C LYS A 289 14.77 5.52 3.57
N ASP A 290 13.71 4.85 3.12
CA ASP A 290 13.75 3.82 2.09
C ASP A 290 12.58 4.02 1.12
N ARG A 291 12.86 4.73 0.04
CA ARG A 291 11.89 5.09 -1.01
C ARG A 291 11.30 3.88 -1.75
N ARG A 292 11.95 2.72 -1.68
CA ARG A 292 11.51 1.45 -2.30
C ARG A 292 10.92 0.48 -1.29
N ASN A 293 10.67 0.92 -0.05
CA ASN A 293 10.03 0.08 0.96
C ASN A 293 8.58 -0.22 0.56
N PHE A 294 8.35 -1.41 0.02
CA PHE A 294 7.03 -1.83 -0.44
C PHE A 294 6.01 -1.96 0.70
N HIS A 295 6.44 -2.27 1.94
CA HIS A 295 5.56 -2.28 3.09
C HIS A 295 5.06 -0.89 3.43
N ALA A 296 5.94 0.12 3.39
CA ALA A 296 5.56 1.51 3.63
C ALA A 296 4.62 2.04 2.53
N TRP A 297 4.87 1.74 1.26
CA TRP A 297 3.96 2.06 0.16
C TRP A 297 2.60 1.35 0.29
N GLY A 298 2.60 0.06 0.63
CA GLY A 298 1.37 -0.70 0.87
C GLY A 298 0.56 -0.13 2.04
N TYR A 299 1.24 0.17 3.14
CA TYR A 299 0.62 0.78 4.30
C TYR A 299 0.09 2.18 4.00
N ARG A 300 0.79 3.01 3.20
CA ARG A 300 0.29 4.30 2.72
C ARG A 300 -1.06 4.15 2.02
N ARG A 301 -1.16 3.21 1.09
CA ARG A 301 -2.40 2.94 0.34
C ARG A 301 -3.54 2.52 1.27
N THR A 302 -3.27 1.70 2.29
CA THR A 302 -4.28 1.35 3.30
C THR A 302 -4.72 2.55 4.13
N VAL A 303 -3.79 3.41 4.55
CA VAL A 303 -4.09 4.64 5.30
C VAL A 303 -4.97 5.58 4.47
N VAL A 304 -4.58 5.85 3.23
CA VAL A 304 -5.35 6.68 2.30
C VAL A 304 -6.74 6.10 2.06
N ALA A 305 -6.84 4.82 1.68
CA ALA A 305 -8.13 4.19 1.41
C ALA A 305 -9.07 4.24 2.63
N THR A 306 -8.54 4.13 3.84
CA THR A 306 -9.35 4.24 5.07
C THR A 306 -9.75 5.68 5.35
N LEU A 307 -8.85 6.66 5.14
CA LEU A 307 -9.15 8.08 5.26
C LEU A 307 -10.16 8.62 4.24
N GLU A 308 -10.23 7.99 3.06
CA GLU A 308 -11.22 8.24 2.00
C GLU A 308 -12.58 7.61 2.31
N SER A 309 -12.63 6.58 3.16
CA SER A 309 -13.86 5.81 3.43
C SER A 309 -14.90 6.56 4.27
N GLU A 310 -16.17 6.18 4.12
CA GLU A 310 -17.30 6.69 4.90
C GLU A 310 -17.15 6.43 6.41
N VAL A 311 -16.38 5.42 6.80
CA VAL A 311 -16.10 5.07 8.19
C VAL A 311 -15.43 6.24 8.92
N LEU A 312 -14.64 7.04 8.21
CA LEU A 312 -13.95 8.24 8.71
C LEU A 312 -14.47 9.55 8.09
N ASP A 313 -15.68 9.54 7.53
CA ASP A 313 -16.31 10.66 6.83
C ASP A 313 -15.35 11.30 5.79
N GLY A 314 -14.69 10.40 5.05
CA GLY A 314 -13.62 10.71 4.11
C GLY A 314 -14.07 11.38 2.82
N LYS A 315 -13.10 11.98 2.16
CA LYS A 315 -13.19 12.48 0.78
C LYS A 315 -11.99 11.98 0.01
N SER A 316 -12.11 11.94 -1.32
CA SER A 316 -11.02 11.55 -2.19
C SER A 316 -9.75 12.34 -1.89
N MET A 317 -8.64 11.61 -1.85
CA MET A 317 -7.29 12.14 -1.68
C MET A 317 -6.47 11.97 -2.96
N VAL A 318 -7.09 11.59 -4.08
CA VAL A 318 -6.40 11.25 -5.34
C VAL A 318 -5.44 12.34 -5.81
N GLU A 319 -5.84 13.61 -5.71
CA GLU A 319 -5.01 14.76 -6.07
C GLU A 319 -3.75 14.86 -5.20
N SER A 320 -3.93 14.76 -3.88
CA SER A 320 -2.81 14.84 -2.93
C SER A 320 -1.85 13.66 -3.05
N GLU A 321 -2.37 12.46 -3.35
CA GLU A 321 -1.54 11.27 -3.58
C GLU A 321 -0.82 11.33 -4.93
N PHE A 322 -1.47 11.85 -5.96
CA PHE A 322 -0.81 12.08 -7.25
C PHE A 322 0.32 13.10 -7.12
N ALA A 323 0.08 14.22 -6.43
CA ALA A 323 1.12 15.20 -6.10
C ALA A 323 2.25 14.59 -5.25
N TYR A 324 1.91 13.68 -4.33
CA TYR A 324 2.91 12.94 -3.56
C TYR A 324 3.80 12.06 -4.46
N THR A 325 3.24 11.39 -5.47
CA THR A 325 4.07 10.63 -6.45
C THR A 325 5.02 11.56 -7.22
N THR A 326 4.55 12.72 -7.67
CA THR A 326 5.41 13.72 -8.34
C THR A 326 6.56 14.16 -7.43
N LYS A 327 6.27 14.47 -6.15
CA LYS A 327 7.30 14.80 -5.16
C LYS A 327 8.34 13.68 -5.02
N MET A 328 7.89 12.43 -4.95
CA MET A 328 8.78 11.27 -4.76
C MET A 328 9.62 10.95 -6.01
N ILE A 329 9.09 11.21 -7.20
CA ILE A 329 9.80 11.09 -8.49
C ILE A 329 10.86 12.19 -8.63
N ASN A 330 10.51 13.45 -8.34
CA ASN A 330 11.45 14.56 -8.42
C ASN A 330 12.62 14.42 -7.42
N GLY A 331 12.41 13.70 -6.31
CA GLY A 331 13.47 13.38 -5.37
C GLY A 331 14.37 12.22 -5.79
N ASP A 332 13.89 11.36 -6.71
CA ASP A 332 14.63 10.21 -7.25
C ASP A 332 13.92 9.61 -8.47
N LEU A 333 14.50 9.79 -9.66
CA LEU A 333 13.97 9.23 -10.92
C LEU A 333 13.98 7.69 -10.91
N SER A 334 14.89 7.07 -10.15
CA SER A 334 14.97 5.61 -9.96
C SER A 334 13.88 5.01 -9.06
N ASN A 335 12.94 5.82 -8.58
CA ASN A 335 11.91 5.39 -7.64
C ASN A 335 10.76 4.65 -8.34
N PHE A 336 10.99 3.40 -8.73
CA PHE A 336 9.97 2.53 -9.35
C PHE A 336 8.66 2.49 -8.57
N SER A 337 8.71 2.51 -7.24
CA SER A 337 7.49 2.47 -6.42
C SER A 337 6.63 3.72 -6.57
N ALA A 338 7.24 4.89 -6.76
CA ALA A 338 6.50 6.13 -7.03
C ALA A 338 5.88 6.13 -8.43
N TRP A 339 6.64 5.72 -9.46
CA TRP A 339 6.13 5.54 -10.82
C TRP A 339 4.97 4.55 -10.87
N HIS A 340 5.11 3.37 -10.25
CA HIS A 340 4.05 2.39 -10.16
C HIS A 340 2.81 2.90 -9.39
N ASN A 341 3.01 3.63 -8.28
CA ASN A 341 1.87 4.19 -7.57
C ASN A 341 1.15 5.26 -8.42
N ARG A 342 1.90 6.00 -9.24
CA ARG A 342 1.35 7.00 -10.18
C ARG A 342 0.45 6.35 -11.22
N THR A 343 0.88 5.25 -11.85
CA THR A 343 0.07 4.55 -12.87
C THR A 343 -1.29 4.10 -12.32
N ASN A 344 -1.34 3.64 -11.07
CA ASN A 344 -2.58 3.21 -10.42
C ASN A 344 -3.53 4.38 -10.10
N LEU A 345 -3.02 5.59 -9.89
CA LEU A 345 -3.83 6.77 -9.55
C LEU A 345 -4.44 7.45 -10.77
N ILE A 346 -3.75 7.42 -11.91
CA ILE A 346 -4.12 8.17 -13.12
C ILE A 346 -5.56 7.92 -13.58
N PRO A 347 -6.06 6.67 -13.70
CA PRO A 347 -7.44 6.43 -14.14
C PRO A 347 -8.48 7.13 -13.27
N ARG A 348 -8.36 6.95 -11.94
CA ARG A 348 -9.26 7.56 -10.95
C ARG A 348 -9.14 9.08 -10.95
N LEU A 349 -7.92 9.62 -11.06
CA LEU A 349 -7.67 11.06 -11.11
C LEU A 349 -8.42 11.73 -12.28
N LEU A 350 -8.31 11.15 -13.48
CA LEU A 350 -8.95 11.70 -14.68
C LEU A 350 -10.48 11.58 -14.63
N ASP A 351 -10.99 10.48 -14.07
CA ASP A 351 -12.42 10.25 -13.93
C ASP A 351 -13.03 11.21 -12.89
N GLU A 352 -12.38 11.41 -11.73
CA GLU A 352 -12.84 12.36 -10.70
C GLU A 352 -12.74 13.83 -11.14
N ARG A 353 -11.76 14.16 -12.00
CA ARG A 353 -11.68 15.48 -12.66
C ARG A 353 -12.77 15.70 -13.71
N SER A 354 -13.54 14.67 -14.06
CA SER A 354 -14.46 14.69 -15.21
C SER A 354 -13.74 15.15 -16.50
N ALA A 355 -12.49 14.69 -16.69
CA ALA A 355 -11.64 15.13 -17.77
C ALA A 355 -12.21 14.71 -19.14
N ASP A 356 -12.43 15.69 -20.00
CA ASP A 356 -12.81 15.49 -21.40
C ASP A 356 -11.65 14.93 -22.24
N ASP A 357 -11.93 14.57 -23.49
CA ASP A 357 -10.94 13.93 -24.36
C ASP A 357 -9.70 14.80 -24.59
N LYS A 358 -9.89 16.11 -24.72
CA LYS A 358 -8.79 17.07 -24.93
C LYS A 358 -7.91 17.17 -23.68
N ALA A 359 -8.51 17.22 -22.49
CA ALA A 359 -7.78 17.23 -21.23
C ALA A 359 -7.02 15.92 -21.01
N ARG A 360 -7.60 14.78 -21.38
CA ARG A 360 -6.95 13.46 -21.30
C ARG A 360 -5.80 13.30 -22.28
N GLN A 361 -5.95 13.79 -23.51
CA GLN A 361 -4.87 13.81 -24.50
C GLN A 361 -3.72 14.71 -24.03
N ARG A 362 -4.01 15.91 -23.53
CA ARG A 362 -3.01 16.80 -22.94
C ARG A 362 -2.29 16.14 -21.77
N PHE A 363 -3.03 15.49 -20.88
CA PHE A 363 -2.44 14.77 -19.75
C PHE A 363 -1.48 13.66 -20.20
N LEU A 364 -1.84 12.89 -21.23
CA LEU A 364 -0.96 11.87 -21.79
C LEU A 364 0.33 12.48 -22.35
N GLU A 365 0.22 13.58 -23.11
CA GLU A 365 1.36 14.32 -23.64
C GLU A 365 2.27 14.83 -22.51
N ASP A 366 1.70 15.41 -21.45
CA ASP A 366 2.45 15.91 -20.30
C ASP A 366 3.22 14.77 -19.58
N GLU A 367 2.61 13.57 -19.44
CA GLU A 367 3.29 12.41 -18.85
C GLU A 367 4.37 11.81 -19.76
N LEU A 368 4.17 11.81 -21.09
CA LEU A 368 5.19 11.40 -22.06
C LEU A 368 6.37 12.38 -22.04
N ASN A 369 6.12 13.69 -21.98
CA ASN A 369 7.18 14.69 -21.80
C ASN A 369 7.96 14.46 -20.50
N LEU A 370 7.26 14.24 -19.39
CA LEU A 370 7.90 13.99 -18.09
C LEU A 370 8.89 12.81 -18.14
N VAL A 371 8.49 11.68 -18.74
CA VAL A 371 9.37 10.51 -18.81
C VAL A 371 10.48 10.65 -19.85
N ARG A 372 10.25 11.37 -20.96
CA ARG A 372 11.30 11.68 -21.95
C ARG A 372 12.42 12.51 -21.33
N GLU A 373 12.07 13.56 -20.60
CA GLU A 373 13.07 14.38 -19.89
C GLU A 373 13.85 13.56 -18.85
N ALA A 374 13.19 12.61 -18.19
CA ALA A 374 13.86 11.70 -17.27
C ALA A 374 14.80 10.72 -18.01
N LEU A 375 14.40 10.22 -19.19
CA LEU A 375 15.21 9.32 -20.02
C LEU A 375 16.43 10.04 -20.63
N ASN A 376 16.35 11.34 -20.90
CA ASN A 376 17.48 12.14 -21.38
C ASN A 376 18.63 12.21 -20.35
N VAL A 377 18.33 12.04 -19.06
CA VAL A 377 19.32 12.13 -17.98
C VAL A 377 19.69 10.79 -17.34
N GLY A 378 18.85 9.75 -17.50
CA GLY A 378 19.08 8.44 -16.88
C GLY A 378 18.51 7.28 -17.71
N PRO A 379 18.87 7.13 -18.98
CA PRO A 379 18.32 6.09 -19.86
C PRO A 379 18.70 4.67 -19.39
N GLU A 380 19.69 4.49 -18.52
CA GLU A 380 20.01 3.20 -17.92
C GLU A 380 18.98 2.72 -16.88
N ASP A 381 18.12 3.62 -16.36
CA ASP A 381 17.16 3.28 -15.34
C ASP A 381 15.92 2.57 -15.90
N GLN A 382 15.77 1.29 -15.54
CA GLN A 382 14.65 0.46 -15.99
C GLN A 382 13.29 0.99 -15.54
N SER A 383 13.21 1.72 -14.43
CA SER A 383 11.95 2.25 -13.91
C SER A 383 11.32 3.24 -14.89
N LEU A 384 12.15 4.04 -15.56
CA LEU A 384 11.71 5.01 -16.55
C LEU A 384 11.15 4.31 -17.78
N TRP A 385 11.85 3.30 -18.30
CA TRP A 385 11.36 2.47 -19.40
C TRP A 385 10.06 1.74 -19.07
N TYR A 386 9.89 1.24 -17.84
CA TYR A 386 8.63 0.62 -17.44
C TYR A 386 7.48 1.61 -17.40
N TYR A 387 7.72 2.85 -16.98
CA TYR A 387 6.71 3.89 -17.00
C TYR A 387 6.39 4.36 -18.42
N HIS A 388 7.41 4.58 -19.25
CA HIS A 388 7.27 4.88 -20.67
C HIS A 388 6.44 3.80 -21.38
N HIS A 389 6.81 2.53 -21.21
CA HIS A 389 6.09 1.41 -21.77
C HIS A 389 4.63 1.35 -21.30
N PHE A 390 4.33 1.64 -20.04
CA PHE A 390 2.95 1.76 -19.56
C PHE A 390 2.16 2.83 -20.34
N LEU A 391 2.75 4.00 -20.61
CA LEU A 391 2.10 5.05 -21.40
C LEU A 391 1.89 4.60 -22.85
N ILE A 392 2.86 3.92 -23.46
CA ILE A 392 2.71 3.41 -24.83
C ILE A 392 1.66 2.29 -24.93
N LEU A 393 1.55 1.40 -23.94
CA LEU A 393 0.48 0.39 -23.91
C LEU A 393 -0.92 1.00 -23.91
N ASN A 394 -1.10 2.21 -23.35
CA ASN A 394 -2.37 2.92 -23.42
C ASN A 394 -2.73 3.37 -24.86
N LEU A 395 -1.74 3.50 -25.75
CA LEU A 395 -1.92 3.86 -27.15
C LEU A 395 -2.07 2.62 -28.05
N THR A 396 -1.34 1.55 -27.74
CA THR A 396 -1.17 0.39 -28.63
C THR A 396 -2.16 -0.74 -28.38
N GLU A 397 -2.54 -1.02 -27.13
CA GLU A 397 -3.42 -2.15 -26.82
C GLU A 397 -4.89 -1.78 -27.00
N SER A 398 -5.66 -2.61 -27.71
CA SER A 398 -7.08 -2.37 -27.96
C SER A 398 -7.96 -2.60 -26.73
N ASP A 399 -7.66 -3.58 -25.87
CA ASP A 399 -8.64 -4.17 -24.93
C ASP A 399 -8.21 -4.34 -23.45
N ARG A 400 -7.05 -3.83 -23.00
CA ARG A 400 -6.64 -4.00 -21.60
C ARG A 400 -6.80 -2.71 -20.77
N GLY A 401 -7.87 -2.66 -19.98
CA GLY A 401 -7.98 -1.75 -18.84
C GLY A 401 -8.33 -0.29 -19.16
N PRO A 402 -8.41 0.57 -18.14
CA PRO A 402 -8.80 1.97 -18.31
C PRO A 402 -7.69 2.77 -19.01
N LYS A 403 -7.97 3.23 -20.24
CA LYS A 403 -7.04 4.08 -21.00
C LYS A 403 -7.04 5.52 -20.51
N ILE A 404 -5.87 6.15 -20.57
CA ILE A 404 -5.69 7.59 -20.32
C ILE A 404 -6.52 8.41 -21.33
N ALA A 405 -6.22 8.29 -22.62
CA ALA A 405 -6.92 8.99 -23.71
C ALA A 405 -7.72 8.00 -24.57
N ARG A 406 -8.97 7.73 -24.17
CA ARG A 406 -9.80 6.63 -24.71
C ARG A 406 -10.23 6.83 -26.17
N ASN A 407 -10.41 8.07 -26.58
CA ASN A 407 -11.05 8.43 -27.86
C ASN A 407 -10.07 8.88 -28.95
N LEU A 408 -8.77 8.60 -28.79
CA LEU A 408 -7.80 8.87 -29.85
C LEU A 408 -8.09 7.99 -31.08
N SER A 409 -8.06 8.61 -32.26
CA SER A 409 -8.09 7.91 -33.55
C SER A 409 -6.86 7.00 -33.73
N GLN A 410 -6.92 6.08 -34.69
CA GLN A 410 -5.75 5.26 -35.04
C GLN A 410 -4.59 6.12 -35.56
N GLU A 411 -4.88 7.16 -36.34
CA GLU A 411 -3.89 8.09 -36.89
C GLU A 411 -3.19 8.90 -35.78
N GLU A 412 -3.94 9.41 -34.80
CA GLU A 412 -3.34 10.09 -33.64
C GLU A 412 -2.45 9.15 -32.83
N ARG A 413 -2.91 7.92 -32.57
CA ARG A 413 -2.10 6.90 -31.87
C ARG A 413 -0.82 6.57 -32.62
N ALA A 414 -0.89 6.37 -33.94
CA ALA A 414 0.27 6.14 -34.78
C ALA A 414 1.23 7.33 -34.76
N THR A 415 0.71 8.57 -34.74
CA THR A 415 1.52 9.79 -34.64
C THR A 415 2.32 9.84 -33.34
N TYR A 416 1.71 9.52 -32.20
CA TYR A 416 2.43 9.39 -30.93
C TYR A 416 3.55 8.35 -31.04
N VAL A 417 3.22 7.12 -31.46
CA VAL A 417 4.21 6.03 -31.52
C VAL A 417 5.37 6.36 -32.47
N LYS A 418 5.10 6.99 -33.63
CA LYS A 418 6.15 7.46 -34.55
C LYS A 418 7.08 8.45 -33.89
N ARG A 419 6.53 9.46 -33.21
CA ARG A 419 7.35 10.45 -32.50
C ARG A 419 8.22 9.79 -31.43
N GLU A 420 7.67 8.86 -30.65
CA GLU A 420 8.44 8.16 -29.62
C GLU A 420 9.53 7.26 -30.23
N ILE A 421 9.31 6.66 -31.41
CA ILE A 421 10.37 5.92 -32.13
C ILE A 421 11.51 6.88 -32.51
N GLU A 422 11.20 8.04 -33.08
CA GLU A 422 12.22 9.02 -33.50
C GLU A 422 12.97 9.60 -32.29
N ASP A 423 12.26 9.99 -31.22
CA ASP A 423 12.88 10.49 -29.98
C ASP A 423 13.83 9.43 -29.37
N ILE A 424 13.46 8.14 -29.41
CA ILE A 424 14.31 7.05 -28.90
C ILE A 424 15.48 6.75 -29.85
N LYS A 425 15.32 6.94 -31.16
CA LYS A 425 16.43 6.84 -32.13
C LYS A 425 17.47 7.93 -31.86
N GLU A 426 17.05 9.17 -31.62
CA GLU A 426 17.94 10.26 -31.20
C GLU A 426 18.68 9.90 -29.91
N LEU A 427 17.97 9.40 -28.90
CA LEU A 427 18.58 8.93 -27.66
C LEU A 427 19.61 7.79 -27.90
N ALA A 428 19.39 6.94 -28.90
CA ALA A 428 20.30 5.86 -29.26
C ALA A 428 21.63 6.34 -29.87
N GLU A 429 21.69 7.57 -30.38
CA GLU A 429 22.92 8.17 -30.92
C GLU A 429 23.92 8.44 -29.79
N ASP A 430 23.43 8.89 -28.64
CA ASP A 430 24.25 9.20 -27.46
C ASP A 430 24.47 7.99 -26.53
N TYR A 431 23.54 7.03 -26.51
CA TYR A 431 23.51 5.93 -25.55
C TYR A 431 23.44 4.54 -26.22
N ASP A 432 24.47 4.18 -26.99
CA ASP A 432 24.45 2.98 -27.85
C ASP A 432 24.64 1.63 -27.12
N ASP A 433 24.88 1.67 -25.80
CA ASP A 433 25.07 0.52 -24.92
C ASP A 433 23.89 0.27 -23.96
N VAL A 434 22.84 1.09 -24.03
CA VAL A 434 21.64 0.96 -23.19
C VAL A 434 20.62 0.03 -23.84
N VAL A 435 20.47 -1.18 -23.29
CA VAL A 435 19.52 -2.18 -23.81
C VAL A 435 18.06 -1.72 -23.81
N GLY A 436 17.67 -0.82 -22.89
CA GLY A 436 16.30 -0.32 -22.76
C GLY A 436 15.80 0.36 -24.04
N ILE A 437 16.66 1.17 -24.66
CA ILE A 437 16.42 1.88 -25.92
C ILE A 437 16.03 0.90 -27.02
N TYR A 438 16.89 -0.09 -27.27
CA TYR A 438 16.66 -1.04 -28.36
C TYR A 438 15.49 -1.98 -28.11
N LYS A 439 15.16 -2.28 -26.85
CA LYS A 439 13.93 -3.01 -26.49
C LYS A 439 12.69 -2.20 -26.85
N ALA A 440 12.67 -0.91 -26.52
CA ALA A 440 11.57 -0.01 -26.85
C ALA A 440 11.43 0.15 -28.37
N LEU A 441 12.53 0.36 -29.10
CA LEU A 441 12.53 0.45 -30.57
C LEU A 441 11.98 -0.82 -31.23
N LEU A 442 12.39 -2.02 -30.76
CA LEU A 442 11.84 -3.29 -31.25
C LEU A 442 10.33 -3.37 -31.04
N ASP A 443 9.87 -3.11 -29.82
CA ASP A 443 8.45 -3.23 -29.47
C ASP A 443 7.61 -2.23 -30.28
N TYR A 444 8.04 -0.97 -30.38
CA TYR A 444 7.24 0.09 -31.00
C TYR A 444 7.24 0.00 -32.53
N THR A 445 8.39 -0.29 -33.16
CA THR A 445 8.49 -0.48 -34.61
C THR A 445 7.62 -1.64 -35.08
N ARG A 446 7.54 -2.72 -34.28
CA ARG A 446 6.65 -3.86 -34.59
C ARG A 446 5.17 -3.52 -34.44
N THR A 447 4.83 -2.69 -33.46
CA THR A 447 3.43 -2.37 -33.13
C THR A 447 2.85 -1.26 -34.01
N LEU A 448 3.67 -0.35 -34.54
CA LEU A 448 3.20 0.75 -35.38
C LEU A 448 2.38 0.30 -36.61
N PRO A 449 2.83 -0.66 -37.45
CA PRO A 449 2.03 -1.17 -38.57
C PRO A 449 0.68 -1.77 -38.13
N GLN A 450 0.63 -2.37 -36.94
CA GLN A 450 -0.60 -2.97 -36.39
C GLN A 450 -1.64 -1.89 -36.05
N ILE A 451 -1.20 -0.75 -35.52
CA ILE A 451 -2.07 0.40 -35.26
C ILE A 451 -2.60 0.97 -36.58
N GLU A 452 -1.75 1.04 -37.60
CA GLU A 452 -2.07 1.59 -38.91
C GLU A 452 -2.83 0.59 -39.83
N GLY A 453 -3.00 -0.65 -39.40
CA GLY A 453 -3.67 -1.70 -40.18
C GLY A 453 -2.91 -2.11 -41.45
N ARG A 454 -1.58 -2.01 -41.45
CA ARG A 454 -0.71 -2.34 -42.58
C ARG A 454 0.35 -3.38 -42.21
N SER A 455 1.02 -3.93 -43.22
CA SER A 455 2.22 -4.75 -43.04
C SER A 455 3.45 -3.88 -42.74
N LEU A 456 4.49 -4.53 -42.20
CA LEU A 456 5.82 -3.94 -42.08
C LEU A 456 6.33 -3.50 -43.47
N SER A 457 7.00 -2.35 -43.50
CA SER A 457 7.78 -1.89 -44.64
C SER A 457 9.18 -2.53 -44.65
N ASP A 458 9.87 -2.42 -45.78
CA ASP A 458 11.26 -2.92 -45.90
C ASP A 458 12.19 -2.20 -44.92
N ASP A 459 12.06 -0.87 -44.80
CA ASP A 459 12.86 -0.05 -43.87
C ASP A 459 12.61 -0.46 -42.40
N GLU A 460 11.36 -0.66 -41.99
CA GLU A 460 11.04 -1.13 -40.63
C GLU A 460 11.54 -2.56 -40.38
N THR A 461 11.52 -3.41 -41.41
CA THR A 461 12.04 -4.77 -41.32
C THR A 461 13.55 -4.75 -41.10
N ASP A 462 14.27 -3.87 -41.78
CA ASP A 462 15.70 -3.70 -41.61
C ASP A 462 16.06 -3.04 -40.27
N ASP A 463 15.29 -2.05 -39.82
CA ASP A 463 15.37 -1.48 -38.47
C ASP A 463 15.22 -2.58 -37.40
N LEU A 464 14.20 -3.43 -37.50
CA LEU A 464 13.97 -4.52 -36.56
C LEU A 464 15.16 -5.51 -36.51
N LYS A 465 15.76 -5.87 -37.66
CA LYS A 465 16.98 -6.71 -37.69
C LYS A 465 18.14 -6.03 -36.96
N ASN A 466 18.34 -4.73 -37.21
CA ASN A 466 19.41 -3.95 -36.58
C ASN A 466 19.23 -3.87 -35.06
N TRP A 467 18.03 -3.56 -34.59
CA TRP A 467 17.71 -3.49 -33.16
C TRP A 467 17.79 -4.86 -32.49
N MET A 468 17.37 -5.94 -33.16
CA MET A 468 17.50 -7.30 -32.66
C MET A 468 18.97 -7.67 -32.43
N ALA A 469 19.85 -7.36 -33.40
CA ALA A 469 21.28 -7.59 -33.26
C ALA A 469 21.88 -6.83 -32.06
N LYS A 470 21.48 -5.57 -31.85
CA LYS A 470 21.89 -4.76 -30.69
C LYS A 470 21.41 -5.38 -29.37
N VAL A 471 20.13 -5.76 -29.25
CA VAL A 471 19.60 -6.38 -28.02
C VAL A 471 20.29 -7.71 -27.71
N ARG A 472 20.58 -8.55 -28.71
CA ARG A 472 21.31 -9.81 -28.50
C ARG A 472 22.72 -9.58 -27.95
N LYS A 473 23.41 -8.54 -28.45
CA LYS A 473 24.73 -8.15 -27.97
C LYS A 473 24.68 -7.64 -26.53
N LEU A 474 23.68 -6.83 -26.19
CA LEU A 474 23.59 -6.15 -24.90
C LEU A 474 22.89 -6.98 -23.80
N ASP A 475 22.08 -7.98 -24.15
CA ASP A 475 21.34 -8.83 -23.19
C ASP A 475 21.49 -10.33 -23.47
N PRO A 476 22.72 -10.87 -23.41
CA PRO A 476 23.00 -12.27 -23.74
C PRO A 476 22.31 -13.26 -22.78
N MET A 477 22.02 -12.83 -21.54
CA MET A 477 21.34 -13.65 -20.54
C MET A 477 19.90 -14.00 -20.92
N ARG A 478 19.27 -13.23 -21.81
CA ARG A 478 17.90 -13.46 -22.30
C ARG A 478 17.87 -13.92 -23.76
N SER A 479 18.96 -14.49 -24.27
CA SER A 479 19.08 -14.95 -25.66
C SER A 479 17.94 -15.85 -26.14
N GLY A 480 17.40 -16.72 -25.28
CA GLY A 480 16.21 -17.54 -25.60
C GLY A 480 14.99 -16.70 -25.95
N ARG A 481 14.67 -15.67 -25.14
CA ARG A 481 13.57 -14.73 -25.40
C ARG A 481 13.74 -14.02 -26.74
N TRP A 482 14.97 -13.60 -27.07
CA TRP A 482 15.23 -12.88 -28.31
C TRP A 482 15.10 -13.79 -29.53
N SER A 483 15.55 -15.04 -29.44
CA SER A 483 15.35 -16.03 -30.49
C SER A 483 13.87 -16.35 -30.75
N ASP A 484 13.03 -16.35 -29.72
CA ASP A 484 11.58 -16.54 -29.89
C ASP A 484 10.93 -15.30 -30.55
N LEU A 485 11.30 -14.10 -30.10
CA LEU A 485 10.82 -12.84 -30.66
C LEU A 485 11.18 -12.68 -32.14
N GLU A 486 12.38 -13.11 -32.53
CA GLU A 486 12.89 -13.04 -33.90
C GLU A 486 12.06 -13.93 -34.86
N LYS A 487 11.66 -15.12 -34.40
CA LYS A 487 10.73 -15.99 -35.14
C LYS A 487 9.34 -15.38 -35.25
N GLU A 488 8.83 -14.78 -34.17
CA GLU A 488 7.53 -14.09 -34.18
C GLU A 488 7.50 -12.94 -35.19
N CYS A 489 8.64 -12.27 -35.40
CA CYS A 489 8.76 -11.18 -36.36
C CYS A 489 9.07 -11.64 -37.79
N GLY A 490 9.23 -12.95 -38.02
CA GLY A 490 9.58 -13.50 -39.35
C GLY A 490 10.96 -13.06 -39.86
N LEU A 491 11.90 -12.76 -38.96
CA LEU A 491 13.24 -12.28 -39.30
C LEU A 491 14.25 -13.41 -39.57
N VAL A 492 13.87 -14.67 -39.26
CA VAL A 492 14.69 -15.88 -39.43
C VAL A 492 13.88 -17.01 -40.07
#